data_AF-R5AHB7-F1
#
_entry.id   AF-R5AHB7-F1
#
_cell.length_a   1.000
_cell.length_b   1.000
_cell.length_c   1.000
_cell.angle_alpha   90.00
_cell.angle_beta   90.00
_cell.angle_gamma   90.00
#
_symmetry.space_group_name_H-M   'P 1'
#
loop_
_entity.id
_entity.type
_entity.pdbx_description
1 polymer ?
#
loop_
_entity_poly.entity_id
_entity_poly.type
_entity_poly.pdbx_seq_one_letter_code
_entity_poly.pdbx_strand_id
1 'polypeptide(L)'
;MTRREFEHAAYLDEELSTVERIPGEEERARRLRRLLEEARELPRRLPDPKSRIIAQKVLEHGAPIPWKQIVAELGYRWTVGKARYAYSRVCGLCFPPGDFEKEEKS
;
A
#
# COMPACT_ATOMS: atom_id res chain seq x y z
N MET A 1 3.08 6.33 -8.11
CA MET A 1 2.95 4.95 -7.62
C MET A 1 1.66 4.29 -8.13
N THR A 2 1.71 3.01 -8.47
CA THR A 2 0.56 2.15 -8.84
C THR A 2 -0.09 1.53 -7.61
N ARG A 3 -1.31 0.99 -7.76
CA ARG A 3 -1.99 0.28 -6.67
C ARG A 3 -1.16 -0.90 -6.14
N ARG A 4 -0.56 -1.69 -7.03
CA ARG A 4 0.23 -2.87 -6.65
C ARG A 4 1.46 -2.47 -5.85
N GLU A 5 2.17 -1.43 -6.29
CA GLU A 5 3.31 -0.90 -5.54
C GLU A 5 2.91 -0.48 -4.12
N PHE A 6 1.76 0.19 -3.98
CA PHE A 6 1.23 0.57 -2.67
C PHE A 6 0.87 -0.64 -1.80
N GLU A 7 0.17 -1.63 -2.36
CA GLU A 7 -0.21 -2.85 -1.67
C GLU A 7 1.00 -3.71 -1.25
N HIS A 8 2.09 -3.66 -2.00
CA HIS A 8 3.32 -4.39 -1.68
C HIS A 8 4.30 -3.59 -0.82
N ALA A 9 4.06 -2.29 -0.59
CA ALA A 9 4.99 -1.41 0.12
C ALA A 9 5.37 -1.90 1.52
N ALA A 10 4.49 -2.67 2.18
CA ALA A 10 4.76 -3.30 3.48
C ALA A 10 6.02 -4.21 3.47
N TYR A 11 6.37 -4.77 2.31
CA TYR A 11 7.51 -5.70 2.15
C TYR A 11 8.75 -5.01 1.55
N LEU A 12 8.61 -3.77 1.07
CA LEU A 12 9.69 -3.08 0.36
C LEU A 12 10.76 -2.52 1.30
N ASP A 13 10.47 -2.37 2.59
CA ASP A 13 11.48 -1.98 3.58
C ASP A 13 12.56 -3.06 3.74
N GLU A 14 12.17 -4.34 3.75
CA GLU A 14 13.11 -5.47 3.79
C GLU A 14 13.89 -5.61 2.48
N GLU A 15 13.20 -5.43 1.34
CA GLU A 15 13.84 -5.40 0.03
C GLU A 15 14.88 -4.28 -0.05
N LEU A 16 14.51 -3.07 0.36
CA LEU A 16 15.41 -1.92 0.39
C LEU A 16 16.64 -2.21 1.25
N SER A 17 16.46 -2.73 2.46
CA SER A 17 17.59 -3.07 3.34
C SER A 17 18.53 -4.12 2.72
N THR A 18 18.01 -5.01 1.88
CA THR A 18 18.82 -6.00 1.16
C THR A 18 19.58 -5.36 0.01
N VAL A 19 18.88 -4.57 -0.82
CA VAL A 19 19.44 -3.89 -1.99
C VAL A 19 20.52 -2.88 -1.61
N GLU A 20 20.36 -2.16 -0.49
CA GLU A 20 21.36 -1.20 0.02
C GLU A 20 22.71 -1.83 0.35
N ARG A 21 22.78 -3.16 0.54
CA ARG A 21 24.01 -3.89 0.84
C ARG A 21 24.72 -4.44 -0.41
N ILE A 22 24.10 -4.33 -1.59
CA ILE A 22 24.64 -4.86 -2.85
C ILE A 22 25.35 -3.72 -3.60
N PRO A 23 26.67 -3.80 -3.84
CA PRO A 23 27.38 -2.82 -4.65
C PRO A 23 26.83 -2.75 -6.08
N GLY A 24 26.60 -1.54 -6.61
CA GLY A 24 26.09 -1.34 -7.98
C GLY A 24 24.56 -1.26 -8.10
N GLU A 25 23.83 -1.41 -7.00
CA GLU A 25 22.36 -1.32 -6.96
C GLU A 25 21.84 0.03 -6.42
N GLU A 26 22.67 1.08 -6.43
CA GLU A 26 22.35 2.37 -5.79
C GLU A 26 21.11 3.04 -6.40
N GLU A 27 20.92 2.90 -7.71
CA GLU A 27 19.75 3.45 -8.40
C GLU A 27 18.47 2.66 -8.05
N ARG A 28 18.56 1.35 -7.86
CA ARG A 28 17.42 0.54 -7.39
C ARG A 28 17.06 0.91 -5.96
N ALA A 29 18.04 1.03 -5.06
CA ALA A 29 17.82 1.49 -3.70
C ALA A 29 17.17 2.89 -3.67
N ARG A 30 17.62 3.82 -4.53
CA ARG A 30 17.02 5.15 -4.66
C ARG A 30 15.55 5.09 -5.11
N ARG A 31 15.22 4.22 -6.08
CA ARG A 31 13.82 4.02 -6.52
C ARG A 31 12.95 3.48 -5.39
N LEU A 32 13.41 2.46 -4.67
CA LEU A 32 12.68 1.86 -3.54
C LEU A 32 12.44 2.88 -2.41
N ARG A 33 13.43 3.70 -2.06
CA ARG A 33 13.26 4.78 -1.07
C ARG A 33 12.17 5.77 -1.46
N ARG A 34 12.19 6.23 -2.72
CA ARG A 34 11.18 7.18 -3.23
C ARG A 34 9.78 6.58 -3.20
N LEU A 35 9.65 5.31 -3.59
CA LEU A 35 8.37 4.62 -3.58
C LEU A 35 7.84 4.45 -2.14
N LEU A 36 8.68 4.01 -1.20
CA LEU A 36 8.32 3.91 0.22
C LEU A 36 7.92 5.27 0.81
N GLU A 37 8.62 6.35 0.46
CA GLU A 37 8.27 7.71 0.85
C GLU A 37 6.90 8.13 0.30
N GLU A 38 6.67 7.94 -1.01
CA GLU A 38 5.38 8.22 -1.66
C GLU A 38 4.24 7.42 -1.01
N ALA A 39 4.47 6.14 -0.71
CA ALA A 39 3.53 5.25 -0.05
C ALA A 39 3.16 5.73 1.36
N ARG A 40 4.15 6.11 2.17
CA ARG A 40 3.95 6.60 3.55
C ARG A 40 3.24 7.95 3.61
N GLU A 41 3.42 8.79 2.58
CA GLU A 41 2.73 10.07 2.48
C GLU A 41 1.27 9.95 2.02
N LEU A 42 0.92 8.88 1.30
CA LEU A 42 -0.41 8.69 0.72
C LEU A 42 -1.55 8.81 1.76
N PRO A 43 -1.49 8.13 2.93
CA PRO A 43 -2.52 8.30 3.96
C PRO A 43 -2.73 9.76 4.42
N ARG A 44 -1.68 10.58 4.42
CA ARG A 44 -1.74 11.98 4.88
C ARG A 44 -2.49 12.88 3.89
N ARG A 45 -2.46 12.54 2.60
CA ARG A 45 -3.08 13.32 1.51
C ARG A 45 -4.55 13.00 1.29
N LEU A 46 -5.04 11.88 1.83
CA LEU A 46 -6.43 11.46 1.66
C LEU A 46 -7.41 12.41 2.37
N PRO A 47 -8.59 12.69 1.78
CA PRO A 47 -9.52 13.68 2.31
C PRO A 47 -10.30 13.21 3.53
N ASP A 48 -10.67 11.92 3.61
CA ASP A 48 -11.53 11.41 4.68
C ASP A 48 -10.78 10.52 5.69
N PRO A 49 -11.07 10.63 7.01
CA PRO A 49 -10.34 9.89 8.05
C PRO A 49 -10.38 8.36 7.91
N LYS A 50 -11.46 7.80 7.36
CA LYS A 50 -11.61 6.34 7.20
C LYS A 50 -10.65 5.80 6.15
N SER A 51 -10.54 6.49 5.02
CA SER A 51 -9.58 6.15 3.97
C SER A 51 -8.15 6.33 4.47
N ARG A 52 -7.83 7.35 5.29
CA ARG A 52 -6.50 7.49 5.90
C ARG A 52 -6.12 6.27 6.74
N ILE A 53 -7.02 5.86 7.64
CA ILE A 53 -6.82 4.71 8.51
C ILE A 53 -6.63 3.43 7.70
N ILE A 54 -7.45 3.21 6.68
CA ILE A 54 -7.37 2.00 5.86
C ILE A 54 -6.14 2.00 4.98
N ALA A 55 -5.75 3.12 4.39
CA ALA A 55 -4.50 3.23 3.66
C ALA A 55 -3.29 2.90 4.56
N GLN A 56 -3.28 3.43 5.79
CA GLN A 56 -2.24 3.11 6.76
C GLN A 56 -2.23 1.61 7.10
N LYS A 57 -3.40 0.99 7.34
CA LYS A 57 -3.49 -0.44 7.62
C LYS A 57 -3.04 -1.31 6.44
N VAL A 58 -3.26 -0.87 5.21
CA VAL A 58 -2.73 -1.57 4.03
C VAL A 58 -1.21 -1.51 3.97
N LEU A 59 -0.60 -0.37 4.34
CA LEU A 59 0.86 -0.27 4.44
C LEU A 59 1.46 -1.10 5.58
N GLU A 60 0.71 -1.30 6.67
CA GLU A 60 1.15 -2.11 7.81
C GLU A 60 1.11 -3.62 7.49
N HIS A 61 0.12 -4.07 6.71
CA HIS A 61 -0.14 -5.50 6.49
C HIS A 61 0.28 -6.02 5.11
N GLY A 62 0.25 -5.17 4.09
CA GLY A 62 0.53 -5.54 2.70
C GLY A 62 -0.54 -6.42 2.04
N ALA A 63 -0.32 -6.75 0.77
CA ALA A 63 -1.11 -7.74 0.04
C ALA A 63 -0.57 -9.18 0.23
N PRO A 64 -1.44 -10.19 0.41
CA PRO A 64 -2.91 -10.12 0.39
C PRO A 64 -3.48 -9.42 1.64
N ILE A 65 -4.36 -8.43 1.44
CA ILE A 65 -4.83 -7.56 2.53
C ILE A 65 -5.68 -8.36 3.53
N PRO A 66 -5.24 -8.51 4.79
CA PRO A 66 -5.90 -9.37 5.77
C PRO A 66 -7.07 -8.64 6.44
N TRP A 67 -8.15 -8.43 5.68
CA TRP A 67 -9.30 -7.62 6.13
C TRP A 67 -9.86 -8.01 7.48
N LYS A 68 -9.92 -9.32 7.79
CA LYS A 68 -10.43 -9.81 9.07
C LYS A 68 -9.54 -9.38 10.25
N GLN A 69 -8.22 -9.41 10.06
CA GLN A 69 -7.27 -8.96 11.07
C GLN A 69 -7.33 -7.44 11.25
N ILE A 70 -7.32 -6.69 10.14
CA ILE A 70 -7.43 -5.22 10.16
C ILE A 70 -8.69 -4.79 10.93
N VAL A 71 -9.85 -5.39 10.66
CA VAL A 71 -11.08 -4.98 11.36
C VAL A 71 -11.09 -5.41 12.84
N ALA A 72 -10.41 -6.51 13.18
CA ALA A 72 -10.24 -6.92 14.57
C ALA A 72 -9.37 -5.91 15.35
N GLU A 73 -8.29 -5.40 14.74
CA GLU A 73 -7.44 -4.35 15.30
C GLU A 73 -8.18 -3.02 15.45
N LEU A 74 -9.01 -2.65 14.47
CA LEU A 74 -9.78 -1.39 14.49
C LEU A 74 -11.02 -1.44 15.40
N GLY A 75 -11.43 -2.63 15.84
CA GLY A 75 -12.51 -2.85 16.80
C GLY A 75 -13.93 -2.72 16.23
N TYR A 76 -14.90 -2.77 17.15
CA TYR A 76 -16.34 -3.01 16.88
C TYR A 76 -17.04 -2.04 15.91
N ARG A 77 -16.43 -0.87 15.60
CA ARG A 77 -17.00 0.11 14.67
C ARG A 77 -16.75 -0.25 13.20
N TRP A 78 -15.79 -1.14 12.95
CA TRP A 78 -15.40 -1.57 11.61
C TRP A 78 -15.97 -2.94 11.27
N THR A 79 -16.45 -3.06 10.03
CA THR A 79 -16.80 -4.34 9.41
C THR A 79 -15.91 -4.53 8.18
N VAL A 80 -15.75 -5.77 7.72
CA VAL A 80 -15.00 -6.06 6.49
C VAL A 80 -15.55 -5.26 5.31
N GLY A 81 -16.88 -5.12 5.21
CA GLY A 81 -17.51 -4.30 4.17
C GLY A 81 -17.12 -2.82 4.25
N LYS A 82 -17.11 -2.22 5.45
CA LYS A 82 -16.67 -0.83 5.64
C LYS A 82 -15.19 -0.63 5.31
N ALA A 83 -14.33 -1.58 5.70
CA ALA A 83 -12.91 -1.54 5.39
C ALA A 83 -12.66 -1.62 3.87
N ARG A 84 -13.32 -2.57 3.18
CA ARG A 84 -13.23 -2.71 1.72
C ARG A 84 -13.77 -1.49 0.98
N TYR A 85 -14.88 -0.91 1.45
CA TYR A 85 -15.43 0.30 0.86
C TYR A 85 -14.47 1.49 0.99
N ALA A 86 -13.93 1.72 2.19
CA ALA A 86 -12.91 2.74 2.41
C ALA A 86 -11.64 2.47 1.56
N TYR A 87 -11.24 1.22 1.41
CA TYR A 87 -10.13 0.87 0.52
C TYR A 87 -10.43 1.15 -0.96
N SER A 88 -11.63 0.84 -1.44
CA SER A 88 -12.07 1.21 -2.79
C SER A 88 -12.01 2.72 -3.03
N ARG A 89 -12.33 3.53 -2.00
CA ARG A 89 -12.17 4.99 -2.03
C ARG A 89 -10.71 5.41 -2.12
N VAL A 90 -9.81 4.78 -1.36
CA VAL A 90 -8.36 4.97 -1.51
C VAL A 90 -7.95 4.71 -2.96
N CYS A 91 -8.36 3.58 -3.52
CA CYS A 91 -7.98 3.21 -4.88
C CYS A 91 -8.47 4.22 -5.92
N GLY A 92 -9.74 4.63 -5.86
CA GLY A 92 -10.30 5.57 -6.81
C GLY A 92 -9.76 7.01 -6.70
N LEU A 93 -9.17 7.37 -5.56
CA LEU A 93 -8.58 8.70 -5.35
C LEU A 93 -7.09 8.74 -5.68
N CYS A 94 -6.37 7.63 -5.48
CA CYS A 94 -4.92 7.62 -5.52
C CYS A 94 -4.33 6.92 -6.74
N PHE A 95 -5.08 6.05 -7.41
CA PHE A 95 -4.55 5.22 -8.50
C PHE A 95 -5.43 5.35 -9.75
N PRO A 96 -4.81 5.39 -10.95
CA PRO A 96 -5.56 5.47 -12.20
C PRO A 96 -6.40 4.19 -12.41
N PRO A 97 -7.59 4.30 -13.02
CA PRO A 97 -8.36 3.14 -13.44
C PRO A 97 -7.62 2.42 -14.58
N GLY A 98 -7.03 1.26 -14.30
CA GLY A 98 -6.26 0.49 -15.29
C GLY A 98 -5.14 -0.40 -14.73
N ASP A 99 -4.80 -0.27 -13.44
CA ASP A 99 -3.80 -1.14 -12.77
C ASP A 99 -4.26 -2.61 -12.58
N PHE A 100 -5.27 -3.07 -13.34
CA PHE A 100 -5.82 -4.42 -13.30
C PHE A 100 -5.24 -5.38 -14.35
N GLU A 101 -4.59 -4.89 -15.41
CA GLU A 101 -4.28 -5.73 -16.58
C GLU A 101 -2.89 -5.50 -17.16
N LYS A 102 -1.83 -5.97 -16.51
CA LYS A 102 -0.56 -6.35 -17.20
C LYS A 102 0.24 -7.37 -16.38
N GLU A 103 -0.31 -8.53 -16.03
CA GLU A 103 0.52 -9.70 -15.68
C GLU A 103 -0.25 -11.03 -15.66
N GLU A 104 -1.16 -11.24 -16.62
CA GLU A 104 -1.63 -12.60 -16.92
C GLU A 104 -1.47 -12.85 -18.42
N LYS A 105 -0.21 -12.81 -18.88
CA LYS A 105 0.35 -13.42 -20.10
C LYS A 105 1.80 -12.95 -20.32
N SER A 106 2.76 -13.69 -19.77
CA SER A 106 4.12 -13.86 -20.32
C SER A 106 4.63 -15.23 -19.93
#